data_AF-W7W8Q6-F1
#
_entry.id   AF-W7W8Q6-F1
#
_cell.length_a   1.000
_cell.length_b   1.000
_cell.length_c   1.000
_cell.angle_alpha   90.00
_cell.angle_beta   90.00
_cell.angle_gamma   90.00
#
_symmetry.space_group_name_H-M   'P 1'
#
loop_
_entity.id
_entity.type
_entity.pdbx_description
1 polymer ?
#
loop_
_entity_poly.entity_id
_entity_poly.type
_entity_poly.pdbx_seq_one_letter_code
_entity_poly.pdbx_strand_id
1 'polypeptide(L)'
;MTDQPTGGVYVSRRIGPCLTPHLATLLGAPLRFRPLVWPQDDVRAIVGWGLKGVFSRDAAWALRAGLPYLALEDGFLRSVRPANSDAALSVVVDPVGVYYDAHRPSKLEQDILLARMPAQHARAERLVAAWRDGRLSKYNHSRELAPPVRGPFVLVVDQTAGDASIAYGMASERSFSHMLEAALDEHPGLPLVLKVHPDVVEGRKRAHFGALTRGQAARVTLLATNAHPPALLEAAAAVYVVTSQMGFEALMWSKPVRCFGMPFYAGWGLTNDELPAPSRRASKAIALTDLVHAALIDYPRYVDPETFAPCEAERVFDWMTLQRRHRERFAPRVQAVGFSQWKHASVRAFLAGSEPRFVESPAPLAKGEQRAVWGAARPRPSSASMTHCCASKTASCARWAWAPTSFSRCPG
;
A
#
# COMPACT_ATOMS: atom_id res chain seq x y z
N MET A 1 -8.41 -3.37 -26.41
CA MET A 1 -9.89 -3.35 -26.27
C MET A 1 -10.42 -4.72 -26.63
N THR A 2 -10.53 -5.62 -25.67
CA THR A 2 -11.29 -6.86 -25.83
C THR A 2 -12.74 -6.56 -25.48
N ASP A 3 -13.61 -6.88 -26.42
CA ASP A 3 -15.06 -6.83 -26.35
C ASP A 3 -15.57 -7.40 -25.00
N GLN A 4 -16.00 -6.51 -24.11
CA GLN A 4 -16.71 -6.90 -22.88
C GLN A 4 -18.19 -6.75 -23.21
N PRO A 5 -18.97 -7.84 -23.35
CA PRO A 5 -20.40 -7.73 -23.58
C PRO A 5 -21.01 -6.87 -22.48
N THR A 6 -21.95 -5.99 -22.81
CA THR A 6 -22.52 -4.97 -21.91
C THR A 6 -23.67 -5.48 -21.02
N GLY A 7 -23.88 -6.80 -20.93
CA GLY A 7 -24.89 -7.43 -20.05
C GLY A 7 -24.32 -8.54 -19.16
N GLY A 8 -24.77 -8.65 -17.90
CA GLY A 8 -24.40 -9.73 -16.97
C GLY A 8 -23.89 -9.26 -15.59
N VAL A 9 -23.84 -10.18 -14.63
CA VAL A 9 -23.59 -9.89 -13.21
C VAL A 9 -22.44 -10.73 -12.63
N TYR A 10 -21.66 -10.13 -11.74
CA TYR A 10 -20.70 -10.86 -10.91
C TYR A 10 -21.36 -11.32 -9.61
N VAL A 11 -20.92 -12.46 -9.08
CA VAL A 11 -21.45 -12.99 -7.83
C VAL A 11 -20.33 -13.25 -6.84
N SER A 12 -20.51 -12.82 -5.58
CA SER A 12 -19.64 -13.21 -4.47
C SER A 12 -20.46 -13.68 -3.28
N ARG A 13 -20.05 -14.79 -2.65
CA ARG A 13 -20.67 -15.26 -1.40
C ARG A 13 -20.00 -14.70 -0.16
N ARG A 14 -18.80 -14.11 -0.28
CA ARG A 14 -17.96 -13.87 0.90
C ARG A 14 -17.34 -12.49 0.97
N ILE A 15 -17.25 -11.77 -0.15
CA ILE A 15 -16.91 -10.36 -0.12
C ILE A 15 -18.11 -9.62 0.50
N GLY A 16 -17.86 -8.79 1.51
CA GLY A 16 -18.87 -7.93 2.11
C GLY A 16 -18.96 -6.58 1.40
N PRO A 17 -20.14 -5.94 1.36
CA PRO A 17 -20.32 -4.62 0.73
C PRO A 17 -19.45 -3.53 1.38
N CYS A 18 -19.05 -3.72 2.65
CA CYS A 18 -18.24 -2.77 3.40
C CYS A 18 -16.75 -2.74 3.00
N LEU A 19 -16.25 -3.77 2.30
CA LEU A 19 -14.82 -3.85 1.97
C LEU A 19 -14.42 -2.86 0.86
N THR A 20 -15.35 -2.56 -0.04
CA THR A 20 -15.15 -1.70 -1.22
C THR A 20 -16.53 -1.26 -1.76
N PRO A 21 -17.11 -0.14 -1.28
CA PRO A 21 -18.46 0.30 -1.69
C PRO A 21 -18.58 0.56 -3.20
N HIS A 22 -17.48 0.90 -3.87
CA HIS A 22 -17.38 1.16 -5.31
C HIS A 22 -16.81 -0.05 -6.10
N LEU A 23 -16.89 -1.27 -5.55
CA LEU A 23 -16.37 -2.47 -6.23
C LEU A 23 -17.09 -2.75 -7.55
N ALA A 24 -18.40 -2.51 -7.63
CA ALA A 24 -19.14 -2.67 -8.88
C ALA A 24 -18.58 -1.73 -9.98
N THR A 25 -18.22 -0.50 -9.61
CA THR A 25 -17.58 0.45 -10.52
C THR A 25 -16.21 -0.05 -10.99
N LEU A 26 -15.38 -0.54 -10.06
CA LEU A 26 -14.09 -1.15 -10.39
C LEU A 26 -14.24 -2.38 -11.29
N LEU A 27 -15.26 -3.21 -11.05
CA LEU A 27 -15.54 -4.39 -11.88
C LEU A 27 -16.15 -4.05 -13.25
N GLY A 28 -16.70 -2.84 -13.41
CA GLY A 28 -17.39 -2.42 -14.63
C GLY A 28 -18.70 -3.16 -14.88
N ALA A 29 -19.24 -3.86 -13.88
CA ALA A 29 -20.51 -4.57 -13.95
C ALA A 29 -21.12 -4.72 -12.54
N PRO A 30 -22.45 -4.95 -12.44
CA PRO A 30 -23.11 -5.17 -11.16
C PRO A 30 -22.51 -6.36 -10.41
N LEU A 31 -22.47 -6.26 -9.07
CA LEU A 31 -22.01 -7.32 -8.17
C LEU A 31 -23.13 -7.70 -7.20
N ARG A 32 -23.51 -8.97 -7.18
CA ARG A 32 -24.50 -9.52 -6.25
C ARG A 32 -23.78 -10.24 -5.12
N PHE A 33 -24.04 -9.79 -3.90
CA PHE A 33 -23.50 -10.38 -2.69
C PHE A 33 -24.47 -11.42 -2.12
N ARG A 34 -23.95 -12.62 -1.82
CA ARG A 34 -24.67 -13.71 -1.13
C ARG A 34 -26.10 -13.91 -1.64
N PRO A 35 -26.31 -14.13 -2.96
CA PRO A 35 -27.66 -14.30 -3.46
C PRO A 35 -28.29 -15.57 -2.85
N LEU A 36 -29.45 -15.40 -2.21
CA LEU A 36 -30.24 -16.50 -1.63
C LEU A 36 -30.77 -17.45 -2.71
N VAL A 37 -31.12 -16.88 -3.86
CA VAL A 37 -31.53 -17.58 -5.09
C VAL A 37 -30.51 -17.23 -6.16
N TRP A 38 -30.08 -18.22 -6.95
CA TRP A 38 -29.15 -17.98 -8.05
C TRP A 38 -29.70 -16.87 -8.98
N PRO A 39 -28.90 -15.84 -9.34
CA PRO A 39 -29.40 -14.77 -10.20
C PRO A 39 -29.96 -15.31 -11.52
N GLN A 40 -31.12 -14.81 -11.95
CA GLN A 40 -31.67 -15.11 -13.28
C GLN A 40 -30.97 -14.34 -14.40
N ASP A 41 -30.22 -13.29 -14.05
CA ASP A 41 -29.32 -12.57 -14.95
C ASP A 41 -28.16 -13.49 -15.41
N ASP A 42 -27.59 -13.21 -16.58
CA ASP A 42 -26.39 -13.90 -17.08
C ASP A 42 -25.20 -13.70 -16.11
N VAL A 43 -24.81 -14.76 -15.38
CA VAL A 43 -23.73 -14.71 -14.40
C VAL A 43 -22.39 -14.87 -15.13
N ARG A 44 -21.63 -13.79 -15.21
CA ARG A 44 -20.35 -13.77 -15.96
C ARG A 44 -19.24 -14.54 -15.27
N ALA A 45 -19.14 -14.40 -13.95
CA ALA A 45 -18.10 -15.02 -13.15
C ALA A 45 -18.45 -14.97 -11.66
N ILE A 46 -17.80 -15.86 -10.91
CA ILE A 46 -17.74 -15.79 -9.46
C ILE A 46 -16.48 -15.02 -9.07
N VAL A 47 -16.61 -14.08 -8.14
CA VAL A 47 -15.49 -13.24 -7.68
C VAL A 47 -15.20 -13.50 -6.20
N GLY A 48 -13.91 -13.59 -5.87
CA GLY A 48 -13.42 -13.78 -4.50
C GLY A 48 -12.16 -12.98 -4.24
N TRP A 49 -11.80 -12.78 -2.97
CA TRP A 49 -10.64 -11.98 -2.60
C TRP A 49 -9.40 -12.87 -2.40
N GLY A 50 -8.54 -12.95 -3.42
CA GLY A 50 -7.36 -13.80 -3.41
C GLY A 50 -7.67 -15.30 -3.26
N LEU A 51 -6.66 -16.09 -2.92
CA LEU A 51 -6.72 -17.56 -2.91
C LEU A 51 -6.66 -18.19 -1.51
N LYS A 52 -6.85 -17.41 -0.44
CA LYS A 52 -6.70 -17.91 0.94
C LYS A 52 -8.04 -18.24 1.60
N GLY A 53 -8.06 -19.37 2.32
CA GLY A 53 -9.07 -19.69 3.33
C GLY A 53 -10.48 -19.81 2.76
N VAL A 54 -11.34 -18.84 3.08
CA VAL A 54 -12.72 -18.88 2.61
C VAL A 54 -12.86 -18.49 1.13
N PHE A 55 -11.90 -17.75 0.56
CA PHE A 55 -11.96 -17.29 -0.82
C PHE A 55 -11.54 -18.36 -1.84
N SER A 56 -10.68 -19.31 -1.44
CA SER A 56 -10.45 -20.53 -2.24
C SER A 56 -11.71 -21.39 -2.38
N ARG A 57 -12.67 -21.27 -1.45
CA ARG A 57 -13.98 -21.92 -1.58
C ARG A 57 -14.84 -21.27 -2.66
N ASP A 58 -14.67 -19.97 -2.93
CA ASP A 58 -15.34 -19.29 -4.04
C ASP A 58 -14.74 -19.74 -5.37
N ALA A 59 -13.42 -19.94 -5.47
CA ALA A 59 -12.80 -20.56 -6.63
C ALA A 59 -13.30 -22.00 -6.87
N ALA A 60 -13.38 -22.82 -5.82
CA ALA A 60 -13.94 -24.18 -5.91
C ALA A 60 -15.43 -24.16 -6.29
N TRP A 61 -16.17 -23.13 -5.88
CA TRP A 61 -17.57 -22.96 -6.24
C TRP A 61 -17.74 -22.56 -7.71
N ALA A 62 -16.89 -21.65 -8.20
CA ALA A 62 -16.81 -21.28 -9.61
C ALA A 62 -16.60 -22.52 -10.50
N LEU A 63 -15.63 -23.36 -10.13
CA LEU A 63 -15.35 -24.61 -10.82
C LEU A 63 -16.57 -25.55 -10.84
N ARG A 64 -17.25 -25.75 -9.70
CA ARG A 64 -18.45 -26.60 -9.63
C ARG A 64 -19.63 -26.04 -10.44
N ALA A 65 -19.71 -24.72 -10.58
CA ALA A 65 -20.75 -24.05 -11.34
C ALA A 65 -20.43 -23.95 -12.84
N GLY A 66 -19.25 -24.39 -13.28
CA GLY A 66 -18.79 -24.23 -14.67
C GLY A 66 -18.55 -22.76 -15.06
N LEU A 67 -18.25 -21.90 -14.09
CA LEU A 67 -18.09 -20.46 -14.30
C LEU A 67 -16.65 -20.00 -14.09
N PRO A 68 -16.21 -18.93 -14.76
CA PRO A 68 -14.93 -18.29 -14.48
C PRO A 68 -14.83 -17.83 -13.02
N TYR A 69 -13.61 -17.87 -12.48
CA TYR A 69 -13.27 -17.25 -11.20
C TYR A 69 -12.42 -16.01 -11.44
N LEU A 70 -12.80 -14.87 -10.85
CA LEU A 70 -11.96 -13.67 -10.82
C LEU A 70 -11.39 -13.52 -9.41
N ALA A 71 -10.07 -13.61 -9.28
CA ALA A 71 -9.37 -13.28 -8.05
C ALA A 71 -9.23 -11.76 -7.95
N LEU A 72 -9.79 -11.19 -6.90
CA LEU A 72 -9.67 -9.78 -6.56
C LEU A 72 -8.62 -9.61 -5.48
N GLU A 73 -7.84 -8.54 -5.56
CA GLU A 73 -6.93 -8.13 -4.49
C GLU A 73 -6.80 -6.61 -4.45
N ASP A 74 -6.23 -6.10 -3.37
CA ASP A 74 -5.85 -4.69 -3.30
C ASP A 74 -4.88 -4.36 -4.44
N GLY A 75 -5.08 -3.22 -5.10
CA GLY A 75 -4.08 -2.69 -6.02
C GLY A 75 -2.82 -2.21 -5.30
N PHE A 76 -1.73 -2.08 -6.06
CA PHE A 76 -0.41 -1.77 -5.49
C PHE A 76 -0.32 -0.35 -4.91
N LEU A 77 -1.07 0.62 -5.45
CA LEU A 77 -1.36 1.90 -4.80
C LEU A 77 -2.79 1.88 -4.29
N ARG A 78 -2.98 1.51 -3.02
CA ARG A 78 -4.31 1.15 -2.53
C ARG A 78 -5.08 2.35 -1.96
N SER A 79 -4.55 3.01 -0.94
CA SER A 79 -5.32 3.99 -0.14
C SER A 79 -4.41 4.82 0.78
N VAL A 80 -5.01 5.78 1.49
CA VAL A 80 -4.30 6.52 2.55
C VAL A 80 -4.06 5.60 3.74
N ARG A 81 -5.12 5.13 4.40
CA ARG A 81 -5.04 4.22 5.56
C ARG A 81 -5.19 2.75 5.14
N PRO A 82 -4.82 1.80 6.01
CA PRO A 82 -4.95 0.37 5.73
C PRO A 82 -6.40 -0.10 5.52
N ALA A 83 -6.56 -1.36 5.11
CA ALA A 83 -7.83 -1.93 4.66
C ALA A 83 -8.97 -1.93 5.67
N ASN A 84 -8.67 -1.87 6.97
CA ASN A 84 -9.67 -1.75 8.03
C ASN A 84 -10.22 -0.32 8.20
N SER A 85 -9.68 0.67 7.48
CA SER A 85 -9.94 2.10 7.69
C SER A 85 -10.46 2.81 6.45
N ASP A 86 -9.87 2.56 5.28
CA ASP A 86 -10.25 3.20 4.02
C ASP A 86 -10.62 2.16 2.96
N ALA A 87 -11.59 2.49 2.11
CA ALA A 87 -11.88 1.73 0.91
C ALA A 87 -10.70 1.78 -0.08
N ALA A 88 -10.49 0.72 -0.84
CA ALA A 88 -9.40 0.63 -1.80
C ALA A 88 -9.67 1.51 -3.03
N LEU A 89 -8.78 2.45 -3.37
CA LEU A 89 -8.88 3.28 -4.57
C LEU A 89 -8.44 2.54 -5.84
N SER A 90 -7.80 1.38 -5.67
CA SER A 90 -7.47 0.47 -6.75
C SER A 90 -7.64 -0.99 -6.34
N VAL A 91 -8.06 -1.82 -7.30
CA VAL A 91 -8.25 -3.27 -7.13
C VAL A 91 -7.70 -3.97 -8.36
N VAL A 92 -6.98 -5.07 -8.15
CA VAL A 92 -6.59 -5.96 -9.24
C VAL A 92 -7.71 -6.96 -9.50
N VAL A 93 -7.90 -7.29 -10.78
CA VAL A 93 -8.94 -8.23 -11.22
C VAL A 93 -8.27 -9.26 -12.11
N ASP A 94 -8.03 -10.45 -11.57
CA ASP A 94 -7.26 -11.49 -12.26
C ASP A 94 -8.16 -12.68 -12.66
N PRO A 95 -8.43 -12.87 -13.96
CA PRO A 95 -9.19 -14.01 -14.47
C PRO A 95 -8.36 -15.29 -14.66
N VAL A 96 -7.03 -15.23 -14.48
CA VAL A 96 -6.10 -16.34 -14.78
C VAL A 96 -5.61 -16.99 -13.47
N GLY A 97 -5.24 -16.17 -12.50
CA GLY A 97 -4.65 -16.59 -11.23
C GLY A 97 -4.69 -15.45 -10.22
N VAL A 98 -3.56 -15.15 -9.59
CA VAL A 98 -3.36 -13.94 -8.78
C VAL A 98 -1.87 -13.61 -8.74
N TYR A 99 -1.49 -12.33 -8.74
CA TYR A 99 -0.09 -11.91 -8.90
C TYR A 99 0.91 -12.53 -7.91
N TYR A 100 0.49 -12.85 -6.68
CA TYR A 100 1.37 -13.43 -5.67
C TYR A 100 1.52 -14.95 -5.76
N ASP A 101 0.79 -15.62 -6.65
CA ASP A 101 0.90 -17.07 -6.87
C ASP A 101 1.95 -17.38 -7.93
N ALA A 102 3.12 -17.84 -7.46
CA ALA A 102 4.21 -18.27 -8.32
C ALA A 102 4.02 -19.71 -8.83
N HIS A 103 3.08 -20.49 -8.30
CA HIS A 103 2.84 -21.87 -8.77
C HIS A 103 2.07 -21.90 -10.09
N ARG A 104 1.29 -20.86 -10.39
CA ARG A 104 0.40 -20.80 -11.54
C ARG A 104 0.56 -19.50 -12.32
N PRO A 105 0.21 -19.47 -13.62
CA PRO A 105 0.15 -18.23 -14.38
C PRO A 105 -0.82 -17.22 -13.74
N SER A 106 -0.51 -15.94 -13.88
CA SER A 106 -1.44 -14.83 -13.55
C SER A 106 -1.62 -13.91 -14.74
N LYS A 107 -2.70 -13.10 -14.75
CA LYS A 107 -2.86 -12.07 -15.78
C LYS A 107 -1.69 -11.09 -15.75
N LEU A 108 -1.17 -10.75 -14.58
CA LEU A 108 -0.02 -9.84 -14.47
C LEU A 108 1.22 -10.40 -15.18
N GLU A 109 1.53 -11.70 -15.03
CA GLU A 109 2.65 -12.31 -15.75
C GLU A 109 2.45 -12.26 -17.27
N GLN A 110 1.22 -12.37 -17.75
CA GLN A 110 0.89 -12.21 -19.17
C GLN A 110 1.07 -10.75 -19.61
N ASP A 111 0.58 -9.79 -18.82
CA ASP A 111 0.71 -8.36 -19.09
C ASP A 111 2.18 -7.94 -19.15
N ILE A 112 3.04 -8.44 -18.26
CA ILE A 112 4.48 -8.14 -18.23
C ILE A 112 5.16 -8.49 -19.55
N LEU A 113 4.71 -9.56 -20.21
CA LEU A 113 5.32 -10.08 -21.45
C LEU A 113 4.83 -9.38 -22.72
N LEU A 114 3.84 -8.49 -22.62
CA LEU A 114 3.36 -7.73 -23.77
C LEU A 114 4.43 -6.74 -24.24
N ALA A 115 4.69 -6.72 -25.56
CA ALA A 115 5.56 -5.74 -26.17
C ALA A 115 5.00 -4.32 -25.94
N ARG A 116 5.89 -3.39 -25.57
CA ARG A 116 5.52 -2.02 -25.22
C ARG A 116 5.98 -1.04 -26.29
N MET A 117 5.12 -0.06 -26.55
CA MET A 117 5.45 1.08 -27.40
C MET A 117 6.32 2.08 -26.63
N PRO A 118 7.15 2.89 -27.31
CA PRO A 118 7.95 3.93 -26.64
C PRO A 118 7.14 4.85 -25.72
N ALA A 119 5.90 5.20 -26.11
CA ALA A 119 5.00 6.02 -25.30
C ALA A 119 4.57 5.34 -23.98
N GLN A 120 4.46 4.00 -23.98
CA GLN A 120 4.14 3.21 -22.78
C GLN A 120 5.34 3.15 -21.83
N HIS A 121 6.55 2.95 -22.34
CA HIS A 121 7.77 3.06 -21.55
C HIS A 121 7.89 4.45 -20.90
N ALA A 122 7.71 5.52 -21.69
CA ALA A 122 7.73 6.88 -21.17
C ALA A 122 6.63 7.16 -20.14
N ARG A 123 5.44 6.54 -20.28
CA ARG A 123 4.36 6.62 -19.27
C ARG A 123 4.76 5.95 -17.97
N ALA A 124 5.36 4.76 -18.04
CA ALA A 124 5.86 4.05 -16.86
C ALA A 124 6.99 4.83 -16.15
N GLU A 125 7.93 5.42 -16.90
CA GLU A 125 8.99 6.27 -16.33
C GLU A 125 8.42 7.48 -15.59
N ARG A 126 7.43 8.17 -16.17
CA ARG A 126 6.72 9.28 -15.50
C ARG A 126 6.01 8.83 -14.23
N LEU A 127 5.41 7.64 -14.22
CA LEU A 127 4.79 7.09 -13.01
C LEU A 127 5.82 6.73 -11.93
N VAL A 128 6.99 6.20 -12.29
CA VAL A 128 8.09 5.98 -11.33
C VAL A 128 8.55 7.32 -10.74
N ALA A 129 8.72 8.35 -11.56
CA ALA A 129 9.05 9.68 -11.08
C ALA A 129 7.95 10.24 -10.15
N ALA A 130 6.69 10.16 -10.54
CA ALA A 130 5.55 10.59 -9.72
C ALA A 130 5.45 9.80 -8.39
N TRP A 131 5.75 8.50 -8.40
CA TRP A 131 5.81 7.67 -7.20
C TRP A 131 6.87 8.17 -6.21
N ARG A 132 8.08 8.46 -6.72
CA ARG A 132 9.20 8.99 -5.92
C ARG A 132 8.91 10.40 -5.40
N ASP A 133 8.49 11.30 -6.27
CA ASP A 133 8.20 12.70 -5.95
C ASP A 133 7.02 12.84 -4.98
N GLY A 134 6.00 12.01 -5.17
CA GLY A 134 4.86 11.91 -4.28
C GLY A 134 5.14 11.19 -2.97
N ARG A 135 6.31 10.54 -2.86
CA ARG A 135 6.73 9.68 -1.75
C ARG A 135 5.64 8.66 -1.42
N LEU A 136 5.18 7.95 -2.46
CA LEU A 136 4.06 7.02 -2.39
C LEU A 136 4.48 5.63 -1.90
N SER A 137 3.52 4.89 -1.35
CA SER A 137 3.61 3.45 -1.03
C SER A 137 2.22 2.81 -1.14
N LYS A 138 2.05 1.51 -0.85
CA LYS A 138 0.71 0.88 -0.82
C LYS A 138 -0.28 1.60 0.08
N TYR A 139 0.19 2.00 1.27
CA TYR A 139 -0.54 2.78 2.26
C TYR A 139 0.24 4.05 2.59
N ASN A 140 -0.47 5.17 2.76
CA ASN A 140 0.12 6.51 2.72
C ASN A 140 -0.20 7.36 3.98
N HIS A 141 -0.67 6.73 5.05
CA HIS A 141 -1.11 7.40 6.28
C HIS A 141 0.02 7.78 7.24
N SER A 142 1.05 6.94 7.34
CA SER A 142 2.17 7.10 8.27
C SER A 142 3.05 8.27 7.88
N ARG A 143 3.65 8.93 8.86
CA ARG A 143 4.70 9.90 8.55
C ARG A 143 5.97 9.21 8.10
N GLU A 144 6.78 9.95 7.36
CA GLU A 144 8.16 9.57 7.13
C GLU A 144 9.03 9.88 8.33
N LEU A 145 9.83 8.90 8.70
CA LEU A 145 10.80 9.01 9.77
C LEU A 145 12.19 8.92 9.14
N ALA A 146 13.14 9.66 9.72
CA ALA A 146 14.54 9.46 9.38
C ALA A 146 14.93 7.99 9.66
N PRO A 147 15.76 7.37 8.81
CA PRO A 147 16.29 6.05 9.08
C PRO A 147 16.94 5.99 10.47
N PRO A 148 16.81 4.85 11.19
CA PRO A 148 17.29 4.75 12.57
C PRO A 148 18.82 4.66 12.67
N VAL A 149 19.51 4.53 11.54
CA VAL A 149 20.97 4.41 11.45
C VAL A 149 21.52 5.49 10.53
N ARG A 150 22.74 5.96 10.81
CA ARG A 150 23.46 6.91 9.96
C ARG A 150 24.32 6.15 8.96
N GLY A 151 24.42 6.68 7.73
CA GLY A 151 25.22 6.07 6.67
C GLY A 151 24.50 4.91 5.97
N PRO A 152 25.22 4.16 5.11
CA PRO A 152 24.64 3.05 4.35
C PRO A 152 24.20 1.91 5.26
N PHE A 153 23.07 1.29 4.94
CA PHE A 153 22.53 0.14 5.66
C PHE A 153 21.80 -0.82 4.72
N VAL A 154 21.64 -2.06 5.16
CA VAL A 154 20.80 -3.06 4.48
C VAL A 154 19.42 -3.06 5.12
N LEU A 155 18.37 -2.95 4.31
CA LEU A 155 16.99 -3.03 4.78
C LEU A 155 16.49 -4.47 4.65
N VAL A 156 16.12 -5.08 5.77
CA VAL A 156 15.46 -6.40 5.79
C VAL A 156 13.99 -6.20 6.13
N VAL A 157 13.09 -6.72 5.30
CA VAL A 157 11.65 -6.47 5.41
C VAL A 157 10.92 -7.70 5.92
N ASP A 158 10.31 -7.59 7.10
CA ASP A 158 9.40 -8.60 7.63
C ASP A 158 8.01 -8.55 6.94
N GLN A 159 7.23 -9.60 7.11
CA GLN A 159 5.84 -9.68 6.65
C GLN A 159 4.94 -10.22 7.75
N THR A 160 3.63 -10.06 7.57
CA THR A 160 2.67 -10.59 8.55
C THR A 160 2.62 -12.10 8.46
N ALA A 161 2.73 -12.78 9.61
CA ALA A 161 2.57 -14.23 9.68
C ALA A 161 1.26 -14.71 9.03
N GLY A 162 1.38 -15.68 8.13
CA GLY A 162 0.28 -16.23 7.36
C GLY A 162 -0.18 -15.37 6.19
N ASP A 163 0.57 -14.34 5.78
CA ASP A 163 0.34 -13.68 4.48
C ASP A 163 0.32 -14.73 3.36
N ALA A 164 -0.72 -14.69 2.51
CA ALA A 164 -0.90 -15.65 1.42
C ALA A 164 0.28 -15.61 0.44
N SER A 165 0.86 -14.42 0.21
CA SER A 165 1.98 -14.24 -0.70
C SER A 165 3.24 -14.99 -0.28
N ILE A 166 3.40 -15.37 0.99
CA ILE A 166 4.56 -16.15 1.45
C ILE A 166 4.46 -17.57 0.88
N ALA A 167 3.38 -18.27 1.20
CA ALA A 167 3.19 -19.65 0.78
C ALA A 167 3.04 -19.78 -0.75
N TYR A 168 2.25 -18.91 -1.35
CA TYR A 168 2.04 -18.89 -2.81
C TYR A 168 3.24 -18.35 -3.59
N GLY A 169 4.14 -17.61 -2.93
CA GLY A 169 5.43 -17.21 -3.45
C GLY A 169 6.55 -18.23 -3.17
N MET A 170 6.21 -19.51 -2.99
CA MET A 170 7.16 -20.62 -2.78
C MET A 170 8.07 -20.47 -1.56
N ALA A 171 7.68 -19.66 -0.57
CA ALA A 171 8.46 -19.39 0.63
C ALA A 171 7.78 -19.96 1.89
N SER A 172 8.51 -19.93 2.99
CA SER A 172 8.02 -20.35 4.30
C SER A 172 8.60 -19.46 5.41
N GLU A 173 8.23 -19.72 6.66
CA GLU A 173 8.83 -19.03 7.81
C GLU A 173 10.36 -19.17 7.85
N ARG A 174 10.90 -20.31 7.39
CA ARG A 174 12.35 -20.54 7.30
C ARG A 174 13.05 -19.57 6.35
N SER A 175 12.34 -19.11 5.30
CA SER A 175 12.88 -18.14 4.34
C SER A 175 13.22 -16.80 5.00
N PHE A 176 12.50 -16.39 6.05
CA PHE A 176 12.81 -15.16 6.78
C PHE A 176 14.10 -15.29 7.59
N SER A 177 14.27 -16.41 8.29
CA SER A 177 15.52 -16.67 9.04
C SER A 177 16.72 -16.71 8.10
N HIS A 178 16.59 -17.43 6.97
CA HIS A 178 17.63 -17.48 5.94
C HIS A 178 17.93 -16.10 5.34
N MET A 179 16.90 -15.31 5.05
CA MET A 179 17.06 -13.94 4.53
C MET A 179 17.88 -13.06 5.48
N LEU A 180 17.66 -13.17 6.79
CA LEU A 180 18.41 -12.38 7.77
C LEU A 180 19.87 -12.84 7.87
N GLU A 181 20.12 -14.14 7.85
CA GLU A 181 21.48 -14.70 7.84
C GLU A 181 22.25 -14.26 6.61
N ALA A 182 21.67 -14.43 5.41
CA ALA A 182 22.27 -13.99 4.17
C ALA A 182 22.56 -12.48 4.16
N ALA A 183 21.64 -11.64 4.65
CA ALA A 183 21.88 -10.20 4.74
C ALA A 183 23.06 -9.83 5.66
N LEU A 184 23.30 -10.60 6.72
CA LEU A 184 24.44 -10.39 7.63
C LEU A 184 25.77 -10.82 7.02
N ASP A 185 25.74 -11.93 6.27
CA ASP A 185 26.91 -12.58 5.66
C ASP A 185 27.36 -11.87 4.38
N GLU A 186 26.42 -11.44 3.53
CA GLU A 186 26.70 -10.75 2.27
C GLU A 186 27.16 -9.30 2.48
N HIS A 187 26.85 -8.71 3.65
CA HIS A 187 27.18 -7.33 3.97
C HIS A 187 27.87 -7.19 5.34
N PRO A 188 29.03 -7.82 5.60
CA PRO A 188 29.63 -7.91 6.93
C PRO A 188 30.00 -6.56 7.56
N GLY A 189 30.21 -5.52 6.74
CA GLY A 189 30.58 -4.17 7.19
C GLY A 189 29.42 -3.19 7.37
N LEU A 190 28.18 -3.57 7.05
CA LEU A 190 27.03 -2.67 7.12
C LEU A 190 26.09 -3.01 8.30
N PRO A 191 25.46 -2.01 8.93
CA PRO A 191 24.34 -2.25 9.83
C PRO A 191 23.11 -2.72 9.03
N LEU A 192 22.27 -3.52 9.68
CA LEU A 192 20.98 -3.95 9.15
C LEU A 192 19.86 -3.21 9.86
N VAL A 193 18.87 -2.76 9.11
CA VAL A 193 17.60 -2.27 9.63
C VAL A 193 16.55 -3.34 9.36
N LEU A 194 16.06 -3.99 10.41
CA LEU A 194 15.00 -4.99 10.31
C LEU A 194 13.65 -4.30 10.56
N LYS A 195 12.88 -4.09 9.50
CA LYS A 195 11.55 -3.50 9.57
C LYS A 195 10.53 -4.58 9.91
N VAL A 196 9.97 -4.53 11.12
CA VAL A 196 8.95 -5.47 11.60
C VAL A 196 7.55 -4.84 11.60
N HIS A 197 6.51 -5.67 11.55
CA HIS A 197 5.14 -5.17 11.70
C HIS A 197 4.89 -4.71 13.16
N PRO A 198 4.22 -3.56 13.42
CA PRO A 198 4.00 -3.07 14.78
C PRO A 198 3.31 -4.08 15.71
N ASP A 199 2.30 -4.82 15.22
CA ASP A 199 1.63 -5.90 15.98
C ASP A 199 2.57 -6.99 16.49
N VAL A 200 3.73 -7.19 15.85
CA VAL A 200 4.75 -8.16 16.29
C VAL A 200 5.44 -7.66 17.57
N VAL A 201 5.69 -6.36 17.65
CA VAL A 201 6.36 -5.70 18.79
C VAL A 201 5.38 -5.55 19.97
N GLU A 202 4.10 -5.36 19.68
CA GLU A 202 3.03 -5.29 20.68
C GLU A 202 2.59 -6.67 21.19
N GLY A 203 3.25 -7.77 20.76
CA GLY A 203 2.96 -9.14 21.18
C GLY A 203 1.64 -9.71 20.65
N ARG A 204 0.97 -9.01 19.73
CA ARG A 204 -0.34 -9.40 19.17
C ARG A 204 -0.22 -10.39 18.00
N LYS A 205 0.96 -10.47 17.38
CA LYS A 205 1.30 -11.43 16.32
C LYS A 205 2.68 -12.02 16.55
N ARG A 206 2.91 -13.26 16.09
CA ARG A 206 4.23 -13.88 16.10
C ARG A 206 5.11 -13.27 15.01
N ALA A 207 6.34 -12.88 15.37
CA ALA A 207 7.39 -12.55 14.40
C ALA A 207 7.77 -13.79 13.59
N HIS A 208 8.22 -13.61 12.35
CA HIS A 208 8.92 -14.68 11.63
C HIS A 208 10.36 -14.87 12.09
N PHE A 209 10.93 -13.87 12.78
CA PHE A 209 12.27 -13.92 13.32
C PHE A 209 12.25 -14.44 14.76
N GLY A 210 13.06 -15.47 15.04
CA GLY A 210 13.35 -15.91 16.40
C GLY A 210 14.16 -14.86 17.18
N ALA A 211 14.53 -15.19 18.43
CA ALA A 211 15.44 -14.34 19.20
C ALA A 211 16.80 -14.23 18.49
N LEU A 212 17.24 -13.00 18.23
CA LEU A 212 18.56 -12.76 17.63
C LEU A 212 19.67 -13.24 18.58
N THR A 213 20.70 -13.86 18.03
CA THR A 213 21.92 -14.14 18.80
C THR A 213 22.60 -12.82 19.21
N ARG A 214 23.45 -12.86 20.24
CA ARG A 214 24.16 -11.66 20.73
C ARG A 214 24.99 -10.97 19.63
N GLY A 215 25.58 -11.74 18.71
CA GLY A 215 26.34 -11.20 17.57
C GLY A 215 25.43 -10.51 16.53
N GLN A 216 24.29 -11.11 16.21
CA GLN A 216 23.30 -10.53 15.31
C GLN A 216 22.70 -9.25 15.89
N ALA A 217 22.36 -9.25 17.18
CA ALA A 217 21.79 -8.09 17.87
C ALA A 217 22.72 -6.86 17.87
N ALA A 218 24.03 -7.04 17.76
CA ALA A 218 24.98 -5.93 17.67
C ALA A 218 24.91 -5.16 16.34
N ARG A 219 24.41 -5.79 15.27
CA ARG A 219 24.37 -5.23 13.91
C ARG A 219 22.96 -4.96 13.39
N VAL A 220 21.95 -5.53 14.03
CA VAL A 220 20.54 -5.41 13.63
C VAL A 220 19.84 -4.35 14.48
N THR A 221 19.38 -3.28 13.82
CA THR A 221 18.50 -2.28 14.42
C THR A 221 17.05 -2.61 14.07
N LEU A 222 16.24 -2.92 15.09
CA LEU A 222 14.81 -3.17 14.91
C LEU A 222 14.05 -1.87 14.67
N LEU A 223 13.38 -1.77 13.52
CA LEU A 223 12.43 -0.70 13.24
C LEU A 223 11.01 -1.21 13.47
N ALA A 224 10.57 -1.02 14.72
CA ALA A 224 9.29 -1.47 15.25
C ALA A 224 8.12 -0.47 15.02
N THR A 225 8.41 0.72 14.52
CA THR A 225 7.42 1.77 14.33
C THR A 225 6.77 1.66 12.95
N ASN A 226 5.55 2.21 12.83
CA ASN A 226 4.90 2.43 11.55
C ASN A 226 5.61 3.57 10.77
N ALA A 227 6.82 3.28 10.27
CA ALA A 227 7.58 4.16 9.40
C ALA A 227 7.10 3.99 7.95
N HIS A 228 6.77 5.12 7.30
CA HIS A 228 6.45 5.17 5.87
C HIS A 228 7.67 4.74 5.03
N PRO A 229 7.55 3.82 4.04
CA PRO A 229 8.69 3.21 3.36
C PRO A 229 9.69 4.11 2.61
N PRO A 230 9.29 5.18 1.88
CA PRO A 230 10.17 5.93 0.98
C PRO A 230 11.52 6.32 1.54
N ALA A 231 11.57 6.98 2.72
CA ALA A 231 12.84 7.40 3.33
C ALA A 231 13.78 6.23 3.66
N LEU A 232 13.23 5.05 3.99
CA LEU A 232 14.03 3.85 4.24
C LEU A 232 14.56 3.27 2.94
N LEU A 233 13.69 3.16 1.93
CA LEU A 233 14.06 2.62 0.62
C LEU A 233 15.12 3.50 -0.04
N GLU A 234 14.90 4.81 -0.08
CA GLU A 234 15.80 5.82 -0.64
C GLU A 234 17.22 5.77 -0.02
N ALA A 235 17.31 5.57 1.29
CA ALA A 235 18.58 5.53 2.01
C ALA A 235 19.25 4.14 2.06
N ALA A 236 18.53 3.06 1.72
CA ALA A 236 19.07 1.71 1.77
C ALA A 236 20.14 1.49 0.69
N ALA A 237 21.16 0.70 1.03
CA ALA A 237 22.18 0.21 0.10
C ALA A 237 21.68 -1.01 -0.68
N ALA A 238 20.92 -1.89 -0.02
CA ALA A 238 20.24 -3.04 -0.60
C ALA A 238 18.98 -3.38 0.21
N VAL A 239 18.01 -4.03 -0.42
CA VAL A 239 16.73 -4.41 0.20
C VAL A 239 16.52 -5.92 0.09
N TYR A 240 16.29 -6.56 1.22
CA TYR A 240 16.07 -8.00 1.36
C TYR A 240 14.61 -8.25 1.70
N VAL A 241 13.96 -9.08 0.89
CA VAL A 241 12.53 -9.39 1.00
C VAL A 241 12.28 -10.87 0.79
N VAL A 242 11.24 -11.41 1.41
CA VAL A 242 10.68 -12.71 1.02
C VAL A 242 9.75 -12.49 -0.17
N THR A 243 8.57 -11.91 0.05
CA THR A 243 7.59 -11.61 -1.02
C THR A 243 6.92 -10.24 -0.89
N SER A 244 7.41 -9.39 0.02
CA SER A 244 6.82 -8.08 0.32
C SER A 244 6.75 -7.17 -0.91
N GLN A 245 5.65 -6.42 -1.08
CA GLN A 245 5.56 -5.38 -2.12
C GLN A 245 6.68 -4.34 -2.01
N MET A 246 7.25 -4.13 -0.82
CA MET A 246 8.38 -3.20 -0.64
C MET A 246 9.58 -3.53 -1.53
N GLY A 247 9.76 -4.78 -1.98
CA GLY A 247 10.80 -5.11 -2.96
C GLY A 247 10.53 -4.51 -4.34
N PHE A 248 9.27 -4.49 -4.80
CA PHE A 248 8.89 -3.76 -6.01
C PHE A 248 9.09 -2.25 -5.86
N GLU A 249 8.75 -1.70 -4.69
CA GLU A 249 9.01 -0.31 -4.39
C GLU A 249 10.51 -0.02 -4.41
N ALA A 250 11.35 -0.90 -3.86
CA ALA A 250 12.79 -0.79 -3.90
C ALA A 250 13.36 -0.76 -5.34
N LEU A 251 12.84 -1.59 -6.25
CA LEU A 251 13.17 -1.52 -7.68
C LEU A 251 12.80 -0.16 -8.27
N MET A 252 11.61 0.35 -7.95
CA MET A 252 11.20 1.70 -8.34
C MET A 252 12.03 2.80 -7.69
N TRP A 253 12.79 2.54 -6.62
CA TRP A 253 13.80 3.44 -6.04
C TRP A 253 15.22 3.16 -6.54
N SER A 254 15.36 2.33 -7.58
CA SER A 254 16.65 1.90 -8.16
C SER A 254 17.58 1.25 -7.14
N LYS A 255 17.01 0.48 -6.20
CA LYS A 255 17.78 -0.26 -5.20
C LYS A 255 18.00 -1.71 -5.62
N PRO A 256 19.18 -2.29 -5.33
CA PRO A 256 19.38 -3.72 -5.41
C PRO A 256 18.38 -4.44 -4.50
N VAL A 257 17.73 -5.48 -5.04
CA VAL A 257 16.75 -6.28 -4.31
C VAL A 257 17.15 -7.75 -4.32
N ARG A 258 17.23 -8.35 -3.13
CA ARG A 258 17.46 -9.78 -2.91
C ARG A 258 16.15 -10.44 -2.46
N CYS A 259 15.67 -11.44 -3.20
CA CYS A 259 14.38 -12.10 -2.97
C CYS A 259 14.56 -13.53 -2.46
N PHE A 260 13.93 -13.86 -1.31
CA PHE A 260 13.92 -15.20 -0.68
C PHE A 260 12.62 -15.98 -0.87
N GLY A 261 11.68 -15.37 -1.60
CA GLY A 261 10.54 -16.03 -2.22
C GLY A 261 10.46 -15.64 -3.69
N MET A 262 9.34 -15.94 -4.32
CA MET A 262 9.07 -15.64 -5.74
C MET A 262 7.89 -14.67 -5.88
N PRO A 263 8.03 -13.40 -5.42
CA PRO A 263 6.98 -12.39 -5.62
C PRO A 263 6.77 -12.09 -7.12
N PHE A 264 5.72 -11.34 -7.46
CA PHE A 264 5.35 -11.06 -8.85
C PHE A 264 6.46 -10.37 -9.68
N TYR A 265 7.36 -9.64 -9.01
CA TYR A 265 8.46 -8.89 -9.62
C TYR A 265 9.80 -9.66 -9.64
N ALA A 266 9.86 -10.87 -9.08
CA ALA A 266 11.03 -11.74 -9.11
C ALA A 266 11.00 -12.72 -10.28
N GLY A 267 12.18 -13.22 -10.68
CA GLY A 267 12.36 -14.17 -11.76
C GLY A 267 12.45 -13.56 -13.17
N TRP A 268 12.53 -12.22 -13.26
CA TRP A 268 12.54 -11.46 -14.52
C TRP A 268 13.90 -10.80 -14.84
N GLY A 269 14.94 -11.14 -14.08
CA GLY A 269 16.27 -10.52 -14.20
C GLY A 269 16.41 -9.12 -13.59
N LEU A 270 15.39 -8.63 -12.87
CA LEU A 270 15.42 -7.34 -12.15
C LEU A 270 15.88 -7.47 -10.69
N THR A 271 15.86 -8.69 -10.15
CA THR A 271 16.16 -9.01 -8.75
C THR A 271 17.23 -10.08 -8.68
N ASN A 272 17.89 -10.17 -7.52
CA ASN A 272 18.75 -11.28 -7.19
C ASN A 272 17.93 -12.34 -6.43
N ASP A 273 17.62 -13.45 -7.07
CA ASP A 273 16.64 -14.42 -6.57
C ASP A 273 17.32 -15.63 -5.91
N GLU A 274 16.88 -15.97 -4.71
CA GLU A 274 17.29 -17.18 -3.98
C GLU A 274 16.71 -18.44 -4.62
N LEU A 275 15.46 -18.36 -5.07
CA LEU A 275 14.74 -19.47 -5.67
C LEU A 275 14.89 -19.46 -7.20
N PRO A 276 14.94 -20.64 -7.85
CA PRO A 276 14.91 -20.69 -9.30
C PRO A 276 13.62 -20.07 -9.83
N ALA A 277 13.75 -19.20 -10.82
CA ALA A 277 12.62 -18.58 -11.49
C ALA A 277 11.71 -19.65 -12.13
N PRO A 278 10.37 -19.54 -12.04
CA PRO A 278 9.48 -20.38 -12.82
C PRO A 278 9.84 -20.32 -14.31
N SER A 279 9.72 -21.43 -15.04
CA SER A 279 10.13 -21.52 -16.45
C SER A 279 9.51 -20.43 -17.35
N ARG A 280 8.28 -20.00 -17.03
CA ARG A 280 7.57 -18.90 -17.70
C ARG A 280 8.18 -17.51 -17.50
N ARG A 281 9.06 -17.34 -16.50
CA ARG A 281 9.81 -16.10 -16.20
C ARG A 281 11.30 -16.24 -16.54
N ALA A 282 11.90 -17.39 -16.27
CA ALA A 282 13.35 -17.63 -16.24
C ALA A 282 14.14 -17.24 -17.51
N SER A 283 13.51 -17.21 -18.68
CA SER A 283 14.15 -16.85 -19.97
C SER A 283 13.93 -15.39 -20.38
N LYS A 284 13.38 -14.56 -19.50
CA LYS A 284 12.83 -13.25 -19.84
C LYS A 284 13.51 -12.19 -18.98
N ALA A 285 14.56 -11.58 -19.54
CA ALA A 285 15.04 -10.29 -19.02
C ALA A 285 14.10 -9.20 -19.53
N ILE A 286 13.47 -8.46 -18.62
CA ILE A 286 12.54 -7.38 -18.95
C ILE A 286 13.11 -6.03 -18.50
N ALA A 287 12.63 -4.93 -19.08
CA ALA A 287 12.90 -3.62 -18.51
C ALA A 287 12.00 -3.37 -17.29
N LEU A 288 12.49 -2.61 -16.30
CA LEU A 288 11.67 -2.19 -15.16
C LEU A 288 10.39 -1.48 -15.60
N THR A 289 10.44 -0.74 -16.70
CA THR A 289 9.27 -0.07 -17.29
C THR A 289 8.18 -1.04 -17.75
N ASP A 290 8.53 -2.24 -18.22
CA ASP A 290 7.54 -3.26 -18.62
C ASP A 290 6.78 -3.74 -17.39
N LEU A 291 7.52 -4.06 -16.33
CA LEU A 291 6.97 -4.45 -15.05
C LEU A 291 6.09 -3.35 -14.45
N VAL A 292 6.56 -2.10 -14.44
CA VAL A 292 5.81 -0.95 -13.91
C VAL A 292 4.55 -0.71 -14.72
N HIS A 293 4.61 -0.74 -16.05
CA HIS A 293 3.43 -0.55 -16.89
C HIS A 293 2.39 -1.65 -16.65
N ALA A 294 2.82 -2.91 -16.63
CA ALA A 294 1.93 -4.02 -16.35
C ALA A 294 1.30 -3.88 -14.95
N ALA A 295 2.13 -3.66 -13.92
CA ALA A 295 1.71 -3.69 -12.53
C ALA A 295 0.89 -2.46 -12.12
N LEU A 296 1.17 -1.26 -12.63
CA LEU A 296 0.54 -0.02 -12.17
C LEU A 296 -0.43 0.61 -13.17
N ILE A 297 -0.50 0.12 -14.40
CA ILE A 297 -1.40 0.66 -15.43
C ILE A 297 -2.36 -0.42 -15.93
N ASP A 298 -1.86 -1.54 -16.44
CA ASP A 298 -2.71 -2.54 -17.13
C ASP A 298 -3.46 -3.49 -16.19
N TYR A 299 -2.87 -3.80 -15.04
CA TYR A 299 -3.36 -4.84 -14.13
C TYR A 299 -4.39 -4.33 -13.11
N PRO A 300 -4.16 -3.22 -12.38
CA PRO A 300 -5.13 -2.69 -11.44
C PRO A 300 -6.14 -1.78 -12.14
N ARG A 301 -7.36 -1.74 -11.59
CA ARG A 301 -8.38 -0.77 -11.96
C ARG A 301 -8.45 0.29 -10.88
N TYR A 302 -8.67 1.55 -11.27
CA TYR A 302 -8.66 2.69 -10.37
C TYR A 302 -10.02 3.40 -10.35
N VAL A 303 -10.35 4.00 -9.21
CA VAL A 303 -11.47 4.95 -9.09
C VAL A 303 -10.98 6.30 -8.61
N ASP A 304 -11.62 7.34 -9.10
CA ASP A 304 -11.39 8.70 -8.61
C ASP A 304 -11.88 8.80 -7.15
N PRO A 305 -11.04 9.24 -6.20
CA PRO A 305 -11.41 9.34 -4.79
C PRO A 305 -12.55 10.33 -4.50
N GLU A 306 -12.87 11.22 -5.43
CA GLU A 306 -13.84 12.30 -5.25
C GLU A 306 -15.15 12.04 -5.99
N THR A 307 -15.10 11.37 -7.15
CA THR A 307 -16.29 11.07 -7.96
C THR A 307 -16.71 9.59 -7.90
N PHE A 308 -15.81 8.71 -7.44
CA PHE A 308 -15.94 7.25 -7.50
C PHE A 308 -16.15 6.67 -8.91
N ALA A 309 -15.94 7.47 -9.96
CA ALA A 309 -15.93 7.00 -11.34
C ALA A 309 -14.61 6.29 -11.66
N PRO A 310 -14.59 5.37 -12.66
CA PRO A 310 -13.33 4.81 -13.14
C PRO A 310 -12.38 5.91 -13.60
N CYS A 311 -11.09 5.76 -13.29
CA CYS A 311 -10.05 6.69 -13.71
C CYS A 311 -8.75 5.97 -14.06
N GLU A 312 -7.79 6.74 -14.58
CA GLU A 312 -6.42 6.26 -14.82
C GLU A 312 -5.57 6.36 -13.54
N ALA A 313 -4.48 5.59 -13.49
CA ALA A 313 -3.58 5.54 -12.34
C ALA A 313 -3.10 6.93 -11.90
N GLU A 314 -2.74 7.79 -12.85
CA GLU A 314 -2.22 9.15 -12.64
C GLU A 314 -3.14 9.97 -11.72
N ARG A 315 -4.46 9.85 -11.88
CA ARG A 315 -5.43 10.59 -11.06
C ARG A 315 -5.33 10.21 -9.58
N VAL A 316 -5.17 8.93 -9.29
CA VAL A 316 -4.98 8.42 -7.91
C VAL A 316 -3.62 8.81 -7.37
N PHE A 317 -2.57 8.81 -8.20
CA PHE A 317 -1.22 9.23 -7.81
C PHE A 317 -1.19 10.71 -7.42
N ASP A 318 -1.79 11.59 -8.22
CA ASP A 318 -1.88 13.03 -7.94
C ASP A 318 -2.64 13.29 -6.63
N TRP A 319 -3.80 12.64 -6.48
CA TRP A 319 -4.60 12.78 -5.27
C TRP A 319 -3.85 12.27 -4.03
N MET A 320 -3.20 11.11 -4.13
CA MET A 320 -2.43 10.53 -3.02
C MET A 320 -1.22 11.40 -2.65
N THR A 321 -0.54 11.96 -3.65
CA THR A 321 0.57 12.90 -3.46
C THR A 321 0.13 14.13 -2.68
N LEU A 322 -1.05 14.68 -3.01
CA LEU A 322 -1.63 15.76 -2.22
C LEU A 322 -1.86 15.34 -0.77
N GLN A 323 -2.45 14.16 -0.54
CA GLN A 323 -2.66 13.65 0.83
C GLN A 323 -1.34 13.49 1.60
N ARG A 324 -0.28 12.99 0.96
CA ARG A 324 1.06 12.87 1.53
C ARG A 324 1.63 14.24 1.93
N ARG A 325 1.58 15.22 1.01
CA ARG A 325 2.05 16.59 1.28
C ARG A 325 1.31 17.22 2.46
N HIS A 326 0.00 17.02 2.55
CA HIS A 326 -0.78 17.51 3.69
C HIS A 326 -0.38 16.84 5.01
N ARG A 327 -0.04 15.56 5.00
CA ARG A 327 0.39 14.81 6.19
C ARG A 327 1.75 15.23 6.74
N GLU A 328 2.65 15.65 5.85
CA GLU A 328 3.97 16.13 6.24
C GLU A 328 4.01 17.64 6.51
N ARG A 329 2.93 18.37 6.18
CA ARG A 329 2.86 19.84 6.26
C ARG A 329 3.12 20.41 7.65
N PHE A 330 2.63 19.74 8.69
CA PHE A 330 2.70 20.22 10.07
C PHE A 330 3.69 19.39 10.89
N ALA A 331 4.13 19.92 12.03
CA ALA A 331 4.99 19.19 12.95
C ALA A 331 4.32 17.91 13.50
N PRO A 332 5.08 16.84 13.82
CA PRO A 332 4.52 15.60 14.36
C PRO A 332 3.63 15.81 15.58
N ARG A 333 3.94 16.82 16.40
CA ARG A 333 3.16 17.19 17.57
C ARG A 333 2.67 18.62 17.42
N VAL A 334 1.36 18.81 17.58
CA VAL A 334 0.72 20.13 17.45
C VAL A 334 -0.07 20.44 18.70
N GLN A 335 0.21 21.56 19.35
CA GLN A 335 -0.62 22.08 20.42
C GLN A 335 -1.81 22.85 19.82
N ALA A 336 -3.02 22.30 19.92
CA ALA A 336 -4.25 22.92 19.42
C ALA A 336 -4.95 23.70 20.54
N VAL A 337 -4.80 25.01 20.54
CA VAL A 337 -5.25 25.89 21.64
C VAL A 337 -6.65 26.45 21.37
N GLY A 338 -7.55 26.33 22.35
CA GLY A 338 -8.85 27.02 22.34
C GLY A 338 -9.89 26.46 21.36
N PHE A 339 -9.70 25.22 20.89
CA PHE A 339 -10.71 24.55 20.06
C PHE A 339 -11.77 23.89 20.94
N SER A 340 -13.04 24.24 20.72
CA SER A 340 -14.19 23.56 21.34
C SER A 340 -14.20 22.07 20.99
N GLN A 341 -14.69 21.23 21.92
CA GLN A 341 -14.65 19.77 21.80
C GLN A 341 -15.27 19.26 20.50
N TRP A 342 -16.40 19.83 20.07
CA TRP A 342 -17.07 19.43 18.82
C TRP A 342 -16.22 19.66 17.57
N LYS A 343 -15.21 20.54 17.61
CA LYS A 343 -14.27 20.78 16.49
C LYS A 343 -13.11 19.79 16.46
N HIS A 344 -12.88 19.02 17.53
CA HIS A 344 -11.69 18.17 17.65
C HIS A 344 -11.57 17.17 16.50
N ALA A 345 -12.69 16.60 16.04
CA ALA A 345 -12.70 15.69 14.89
C ALA A 345 -12.21 16.37 13.60
N SER A 346 -12.76 17.53 13.25
CA SER A 346 -12.37 18.29 12.06
C SER A 346 -10.92 18.77 12.14
N VAL A 347 -10.46 19.18 13.32
CA VAL A 347 -9.06 19.60 13.55
C VAL A 347 -8.11 18.41 13.40
N ARG A 348 -8.45 17.24 13.94
CA ARG A 348 -7.67 16.00 13.75
C ARG A 348 -7.58 15.61 12.27
N ALA A 349 -8.67 15.78 11.53
CA ALA A 349 -8.68 15.53 10.08
C ALA A 349 -7.80 16.56 9.32
N PHE A 350 -7.90 17.85 9.65
CA PHE A 350 -7.09 18.90 9.04
C PHE A 350 -5.59 18.76 9.33
N LEU A 351 -5.26 18.35 10.56
CA LEU A 351 -3.91 18.06 11.03
C LEU A 351 -3.52 16.58 10.83
N ALA A 352 -4.15 15.88 9.88
CA ALA A 352 -3.82 14.48 9.60
C ALA A 352 -2.31 14.33 9.40
N GLY A 353 -1.70 13.28 9.96
CA GLY A 353 -0.24 13.11 10.00
C GLY A 353 0.43 13.80 11.20
N SER A 354 -0.31 14.52 12.03
CA SER A 354 0.17 15.08 13.30
C SER A 354 -0.64 14.55 14.48
N GLU A 355 -0.09 14.67 15.68
CA GLU A 355 -0.74 14.36 16.96
C GLU A 355 -1.19 15.66 17.64
N PRO A 356 -2.45 16.09 17.45
CA PRO A 356 -2.94 17.29 18.11
C PRO A 356 -3.21 17.03 19.60
N ARG A 357 -2.54 17.82 20.45
CA ARG A 357 -2.81 17.97 21.88
C ARG A 357 -3.70 19.19 22.09
N PHE A 358 -4.98 18.96 22.39
CA PHE A 358 -5.95 20.01 22.65
C PHE A 358 -5.74 20.59 24.06
N VAL A 359 -5.62 21.91 24.16
CA VAL A 359 -5.45 22.63 25.44
C VAL A 359 -6.31 23.89 25.44
N GLU A 360 -6.78 24.31 26.63
CA GLU A 360 -7.55 25.54 26.76
C GLU A 360 -6.65 26.78 26.63
N SER A 361 -5.52 26.78 27.34
CA SER A 361 -4.54 27.87 27.35
C SER A 361 -3.20 27.45 26.72
N PRO A 362 -2.46 28.36 26.07
CA PRO A 362 -1.16 28.05 25.49
C PRO A 362 -0.14 27.64 26.56
N ALA A 363 0.57 26.53 26.35
CA ALA A 363 1.71 26.11 27.16
C ALA A 363 3.01 26.14 26.33
N PRO A 364 4.21 26.21 26.95
CA PRO A 364 5.48 26.15 26.22
C PRO A 364 5.53 24.97 25.25
N LEU A 365 6.03 25.23 24.04
CA LEU A 365 6.20 24.20 23.01
C LEU A 365 7.51 23.45 23.25
N ALA A 366 7.47 22.13 23.19
CA ALA A 366 8.70 21.35 23.14
C ALA A 366 9.43 21.55 21.80
N LYS A 367 10.71 21.19 21.73
CA LYS A 367 11.50 21.28 20.49
C LYS A 367 10.80 20.51 19.36
N GLY A 368 10.52 21.21 18.27
CA GLY A 368 9.84 20.62 17.10
C GLY A 368 8.32 20.55 17.22
N GLU A 369 7.69 21.02 18.30
CA GLU A 369 6.23 21.19 18.35
C GLU A 369 5.79 22.47 17.62
N GLN A 370 4.58 22.44 17.05
CA GLN A 370 3.90 23.62 16.50
C GLN A 370 2.64 23.94 17.29
N ARG A 371 2.14 25.17 17.13
CA ARG A 371 0.87 25.61 17.72
C ARG A 371 -0.17 25.88 16.63
N ALA A 372 -1.35 25.32 16.81
CA ALA A 372 -2.55 25.65 16.06
C ALA A 372 -3.50 26.47 16.95
N VAL A 373 -4.07 27.55 16.42
CA VAL A 373 -5.03 28.42 17.11
C VAL A 373 -6.26 28.65 16.25
N TRP A 374 -7.41 28.90 16.87
CA TRP A 374 -8.65 29.20 16.15
C TRP A 374 -8.74 30.69 15.77
N GLY A 375 -8.84 30.98 14.47
CA GLY A 375 -8.96 32.35 13.95
C GLY A 375 -7.66 33.16 13.99
N ALA A 376 -7.74 34.46 13.70
CA ALA A 376 -6.60 35.38 13.74
C ALA A 376 -6.24 35.86 15.16
N ALA A 377 -6.78 35.20 16.20
CA ALA A 377 -6.46 35.51 17.58
C ALA A 377 -4.99 35.15 17.81
N ARG A 378 -4.11 36.16 17.78
CA ARG A 378 -2.72 36.00 18.21
C ARG A 378 -2.76 35.53 19.67
N PRO A 379 -2.28 34.33 20.00
CA PRO A 379 -2.02 34.02 21.40
C PRO A 379 -1.02 35.07 21.88
N ARG A 380 -1.35 35.81 22.95
CA ARG A 380 -0.42 36.77 23.56
C ARG A 380 0.89 36.01 23.82
N PRO A 381 2.04 36.43 23.26
CA PRO A 381 3.27 35.69 23.46
C PRO A 381 3.63 35.75 24.95
N SER A 382 3.75 34.59 25.59
CA SER A 382 4.79 34.48 26.62
C SER A 382 6.12 34.38 25.88
N SER A 383 7.06 35.22 26.29
CA SER A 383 8.35 35.49 25.66
C SER A 383 9.11 34.24 25.19
N ALA A 384 9.24 34.03 23.87
CA ALA A 384 10.45 33.60 23.13
C ALA A 384 10.13 33.35 21.64
N SER A 385 11.11 33.60 20.78
CA SER A 385 11.05 33.81 19.32
C SER A 385 10.30 32.76 18.49
N MET A 386 9.48 33.21 17.52
CA MET A 386 8.86 32.38 16.47
C MET A 386 9.22 32.86 15.06
N THR A 387 9.65 31.93 14.21
CA THR A 387 9.58 32.04 12.75
C THR A 387 8.12 31.86 12.31
N HIS A 388 7.58 32.79 11.51
CA HIS A 388 6.15 32.88 11.22
C HIS A 388 5.80 32.23 9.87
N CYS A 389 4.68 31.48 9.80
CA CYS A 389 3.99 31.18 8.55
C CYS A 389 2.55 31.71 8.65
N CYS A 390 2.23 32.74 7.88
CA CYS A 390 0.91 33.35 7.80
C CYS A 390 0.16 32.73 6.60
N ALA A 391 -1.02 32.15 6.82
CA ALA A 391 -1.92 31.79 5.73
C ALA A 391 -2.89 32.95 5.51
N SER A 392 -2.63 33.77 4.49
CA SER A 392 -3.55 34.83 4.05
C SER A 392 -4.72 34.23 3.27
N LYS A 393 -5.93 34.69 3.59
CA LYS A 393 -7.14 34.45 2.81
C LYS A 393 -7.03 35.14 1.45
N THR A 394 -6.93 34.37 0.38
CA THR A 394 -7.48 34.77 -0.92
C THR A 394 -8.55 33.75 -1.30
N ALA A 395 -9.72 34.29 -1.60
CA ALA A 395 -10.92 33.53 -1.96
C ALA A 395 -10.80 33.07 -3.41
N SER A 396 -10.22 31.89 -3.63
CA SER A 396 -10.42 31.08 -4.85
C SER A 396 -9.91 29.64 -4.65
N CYS A 397 -10.31 28.97 -3.57
CA CYS A 397 -10.04 27.53 -3.42
C CYS A 397 -10.96 26.94 -2.35
N ALA A 398 -12.26 26.89 -2.63
CA ALA A 398 -13.24 26.24 -1.75
C ALA A 398 -14.37 25.64 -2.58
N ARG A 399 -14.06 24.57 -3.31
CA ARG A 399 -15.01 23.54 -3.75
C ARG A 399 -14.29 22.19 -3.80
N TRP A 400 -13.72 21.74 -2.69
CA TRP A 400 -13.28 20.35 -2.56
C TRP A 400 -13.48 19.91 -1.11
N ALA A 401 -14.02 18.71 -0.97
CA ALA A 401 -14.57 18.07 0.22
C ALA A 401 -15.97 18.55 0.66
N TRP A 402 -16.93 17.62 0.55
CA TRP A 402 -17.90 17.18 1.56
C TRP A 402 -19.17 16.66 0.86
N ALA A 403 -19.18 15.36 0.55
CA ALA A 403 -20.40 14.56 0.55
C ALA A 403 -20.40 13.79 1.88
N PRO A 404 -21.36 14.00 2.78
CA PRO A 404 -21.44 13.24 4.03
C PRO A 404 -21.89 11.82 3.72
N THR A 405 -21.06 10.82 4.03
CA THR A 405 -21.51 9.43 4.17
C THR A 405 -22.40 9.33 5.40
N SER A 406 -23.72 9.49 5.21
CA SER A 406 -24.71 9.05 6.16
C SER A 406 -24.76 7.52 6.12
N PHE A 407 -24.27 6.86 7.17
CA PHE A 407 -24.64 5.48 7.46
C PHE A 407 -26.10 5.49 7.91
N SER A 408 -27.01 5.15 7.00
CA SER A 408 -28.37 4.76 7.38
C SER A 408 -28.31 3.42 8.13
N ARG A 409 -28.86 3.41 9.33
CA ARG A 409 -29.12 2.19 10.10
C ARG A 409 -30.08 1.30 9.29
N CYS A 410 -29.75 0.02 9.12
CA CYS A 410 -30.73 -1.00 8.71
C CYS A 410 -31.84 -1.09 9.77
N PRO A 411 -33.13 -1.14 9.40
CA PRO A 411 -34.15 -1.74 10.25
C PRO A 411 -33.94 -3.26 10.29
N GLY A 412 -34.32 -3.87 11.41
CA GLY A 412 -34.16 -5.31 11.68
C GLY A 412 -35.07 -6.21 10.86
#